data_AF-A0A518G7W3-F1
#
_entry.id   AF-A0A518G7W3-F1
#
_cell.length_a   1.000
_cell.length_b   1.000
_cell.length_c   1.000
_cell.angle_alpha   90.00
_cell.angle_beta   90.00
_cell.angle_gamma   90.00
#
_symmetry.space_group_name_H-M   'P 1'
#
loop_
_entity.id
_entity.type
_entity.pdbx_description
1 polymer ?
#
loop_
_entity_poly.entity_id
_entity_poly.type
_entity_poly.pdbx_seq_one_letter_code
_entity_poly.pdbx_strand_id
1 'polypeptide(L)'
;MRKFRNIVLILTGVTAAVSLCCPMLVVFGFLALIVPGLVLITAPTVFVYLATTLSIQQMLPTKIGWAAFPIAMFLALGLGWLVMQPIRLSAISEFHAEVSPDVLPGEPIILSGNVYVENGDLHRSPECDYLCTTLLNLPGVESVTIERTGLTGRKQDSSAAAFALVRTGADAEPGVFPTNPGHLIRKHPGLVRQVKGIELLKVEKSLEADWALRLAGGERIVEVKPTTADEADWIVRLVSTHSKESPRVQRVEIARSDNDVQFRRSEVRHFVPGNLFYFGFDVQSGIGTISNASFGIGGSEWKSSDQPINLEPTLLEALEVPLLAELDDTRERLRLEVQRAIEDPDASPARLELARRWLSLFFFDAPQDDHKLIARVVGDQRVKDIAGPIESVFSKGKTPIELSTAYARRIAFDDATEKERSLLAKDLSLMPPGTFAKPDPAHLAIWTRPELYEQAGLFLSRLADLDAGRAMPLLSDALDHVSTKETWSQRREMVEGIRDAYASLGPAAKQDSAKISTLILQRPSPITSGFNDVQAWRLTLARMGVSVDDLPFFPHSSQQQINRTKTQIRDRLQRIQAEI
;
A
#
# COMPACT_ATOMS: atom_id res chain seq x y z
N MET A 1 28.05 -39.49 45.60
CA MET A 1 27.96 -39.20 44.14
C MET A 1 26.55 -39.24 43.56
N ARG A 2 25.70 -40.24 43.85
CA ARG A 2 24.32 -40.33 43.27
C ARG A 2 23.41 -39.16 43.65
N LYS A 3 23.42 -38.71 44.92
CA LYS A 3 22.66 -37.54 45.40
C LYS A 3 23.08 -36.23 44.71
N PHE A 4 24.39 -36.02 44.53
CA PHE A 4 24.94 -34.83 43.87
C PHE A 4 24.53 -34.75 42.39
N ARG A 5 24.57 -35.87 41.66
CA ARG A 5 24.14 -35.93 40.26
C ARG A 5 22.66 -35.59 40.06
N ASN A 6 21.79 -36.03 40.97
CA ASN A 6 20.36 -35.71 40.91
C ASN A 6 20.10 -34.22 41.15
N ILE A 7 20.84 -33.60 42.07
CA ILE A 7 20.73 -32.15 42.34
C ILE A 7 21.14 -31.33 41.11
N VAL A 8 22.26 -31.70 40.46
CA VAL A 8 22.72 -31.02 39.23
C VAL A 8 21.70 -31.16 38.09
N LEU A 9 21.09 -32.33 37.91
CA LEU A 9 20.07 -32.54 36.89
C LEU A 9 18.80 -31.72 37.14
N ILE A 10 18.34 -31.65 38.39
CA ILE A 10 17.17 -30.84 38.77
C ILE A 10 17.45 -29.36 38.54
N LEU A 11 18.62 -28.87 38.98
CA LEU A 11 18.99 -27.47 38.82
C LEU A 11 19.07 -27.09 37.33
N THR A 12 19.78 -27.88 36.53
CA THR A 12 19.89 -27.64 35.07
C THR A 12 18.55 -27.77 34.36
N GLY A 13 17.68 -28.69 34.79
CA GLY A 13 16.33 -28.85 34.24
C GLY A 13 15.41 -27.67 34.53
N VAL A 14 15.44 -27.14 35.76
CA VAL A 14 14.66 -25.93 36.12
C VAL A 14 15.18 -24.73 35.33
N THR A 15 16.50 -24.54 35.24
CA THR A 15 17.09 -23.45 34.44
C THR A 15 16.75 -23.58 32.96
N ALA A 16 16.78 -24.78 32.39
CA ALA A 16 16.37 -25.05 31.01
C ALA A 16 14.89 -24.72 30.78
N ALA A 17 14.00 -25.17 31.67
CA ALA A 17 12.57 -24.89 31.58
C ALA A 17 12.26 -23.38 31.62
N VAL A 18 12.91 -22.65 32.53
CA VAL A 18 12.78 -21.18 32.61
C VAL A 18 13.26 -20.52 31.33
N SER A 19 14.41 -20.95 30.78
CA SER A 19 14.93 -20.37 29.54
C SER A 19 14.01 -20.60 28.32
N LEU A 20 13.39 -21.79 28.22
CA LEU A 20 12.49 -22.11 27.11
C LEU A 20 11.12 -21.42 27.24
N CYS A 21 10.56 -21.32 28.45
CA CYS A 21 9.27 -20.65 28.69
C CYS A 21 9.36 -19.13 28.59
N CYS A 22 10.51 -18.56 28.96
CA CYS A 22 10.73 -17.11 28.95
C CYS A 22 12.04 -16.76 28.21
N PRO A 23 12.11 -16.89 26.87
CA PRO A 23 13.34 -16.66 26.10
C PRO A 23 13.91 -15.24 26.25
N MET A 24 13.05 -14.24 26.51
CA MET A 24 13.47 -12.86 26.77
C MET A 24 14.38 -12.73 28.01
N LEU A 25 14.31 -13.64 28.98
CA LEU A 25 15.21 -13.64 30.14
C LEU A 25 16.67 -13.88 29.73
N VAL A 26 16.90 -14.58 28.63
CA VAL A 26 18.26 -14.75 28.07
C VAL A 26 18.82 -13.40 27.64
N VAL A 27 18.02 -12.60 26.93
CA VAL A 27 18.38 -11.25 26.49
C VAL A 27 18.65 -10.34 27.68
N PHE A 28 17.75 -10.32 28.66
CA PHE A 28 17.95 -9.56 29.91
C PHE A 28 19.18 -10.05 30.67
N GLY A 29 19.47 -11.35 30.62
CA GLY A 29 20.69 -11.95 31.13
C GLY A 29 21.91 -11.28 30.51
N PHE A 30 22.04 -11.27 29.18
CA PHE A 30 23.16 -10.60 28.50
C PHE A 30 23.25 -9.10 28.77
N LEU A 31 22.10 -8.41 28.87
CA LEU A 31 22.06 -6.97 29.16
C LEU A 31 22.49 -6.65 30.60
N ALA A 32 22.14 -7.50 31.58
CA ALA A 32 22.49 -7.29 32.97
C ALA A 32 23.92 -7.76 33.29
N LEU A 33 24.27 -8.99 32.87
CA LEU A 33 25.57 -9.64 33.10
C LEU A 33 25.80 -10.75 32.04
N ILE A 34 26.90 -10.70 31.29
CA ILE A 34 27.23 -11.66 30.22
C ILE A 34 27.13 -13.13 30.68
N VAL A 35 27.56 -13.43 31.91
CA VAL A 35 27.64 -14.80 32.44
C VAL A 35 26.25 -15.44 32.64
N PRO A 36 25.27 -14.82 33.34
CA PRO A 36 23.87 -15.29 33.36
C PRO A 36 23.26 -15.54 31.98
N GLY A 37 23.51 -14.67 31.00
CA GLY A 37 23.05 -14.86 29.63
C GLY A 37 23.59 -16.15 29.01
N LEU A 38 24.91 -16.39 29.13
CA LEU A 38 25.55 -17.61 28.63
C LEU A 38 25.02 -18.89 29.29
N VAL A 39 24.79 -18.85 30.60
CA VAL A 39 24.23 -19.99 31.34
C VAL A 39 22.81 -20.29 30.85
N LEU A 40 21.98 -19.26 30.66
CA LEU A 40 20.61 -19.42 30.18
C LEU A 40 20.53 -19.91 28.73
N ILE A 41 21.43 -19.48 27.83
CA ILE A 41 21.52 -20.02 26.46
C ILE A 41 21.88 -21.51 26.45
N THR A 42 22.86 -21.90 27.27
CA THR A 42 23.43 -23.24 27.21
C THR A 42 22.66 -24.27 28.04
N ALA A 43 21.86 -23.84 29.02
CA ALA A 43 21.16 -24.71 29.96
C ALA A 43 20.28 -25.79 29.30
N PRO A 44 19.44 -25.49 28.28
CA PRO A 44 18.66 -26.52 27.60
C PRO A 44 19.51 -27.63 26.97
N THR A 45 20.58 -27.24 26.28
CA THR A 45 21.52 -28.18 25.64
C THR A 45 22.22 -29.04 26.68
N VAL A 46 22.76 -28.42 27.74
CA VAL A 46 23.46 -29.11 28.84
C VAL A 46 22.53 -30.09 29.54
N PHE A 47 21.29 -29.69 29.82
CA PHE A 47 20.31 -30.56 30.45
C PHE A 47 20.02 -31.81 29.61
N VAL A 48 19.81 -31.68 28.29
CA VAL A 48 19.56 -32.84 27.40
C VAL A 48 20.74 -33.81 27.40
N TYR A 49 21.97 -33.33 27.23
CA TYR A 49 23.13 -34.22 27.25
C TYR A 49 23.36 -34.87 28.61
N LEU A 50 23.15 -34.15 29.71
CA LEU A 50 23.24 -34.72 31.05
C LEU A 50 22.16 -35.79 31.26
N ALA A 51 20.90 -35.50 30.93
CA ALA A 51 19.80 -36.46 31.05
C ALA A 51 20.09 -37.75 30.26
N THR A 52 20.51 -37.63 28.99
CA THR A 52 20.85 -38.77 28.14
C THR A 52 22.06 -39.54 28.69
N THR A 53 23.10 -38.85 29.16
CA THR A 53 24.29 -39.48 29.77
C THR A 53 23.92 -40.30 31.01
N LEU A 54 23.06 -39.76 31.88
CA LEU A 54 22.59 -40.46 33.07
C LEU A 54 21.76 -41.70 32.71
N SER A 55 20.89 -41.60 31.69
CA SER A 55 20.08 -42.72 31.19
C SER A 55 20.94 -43.85 30.61
N ILE A 56 21.91 -43.52 29.76
CA ILE A 56 22.86 -44.50 29.18
C ILE A 56 23.68 -45.17 30.29
N GLN A 57 24.12 -44.40 31.30
CA GLN A 57 24.89 -44.96 32.41
C GLN A 57 24.09 -45.98 33.23
N GLN A 58 22.77 -45.83 33.36
CA GLN A 58 21.94 -46.82 34.06
C GLN A 58 21.86 -48.16 33.32
N MET A 59 22.10 -48.16 32.00
CA MET A 59 22.10 -49.34 31.15
C MET A 59 23.50 -50.00 31.03
N LEU A 60 24.57 -49.32 31.46
CA LEU A 60 25.94 -49.83 31.42
C LEU A 60 26.23 -50.82 32.58
N PRO A 61 26.97 -51.92 32.34
CA PRO A 61 27.27 -52.89 33.38
C PRO A 61 28.00 -52.28 34.58
N THR A 62 27.59 -52.67 35.78
CA THR A 62 28.14 -52.18 37.07
C THR A 62 29.64 -52.42 37.25
N LYS A 63 30.24 -53.33 36.46
CA LYS A 63 31.67 -53.67 36.47
C LYS A 63 32.58 -52.58 35.89
N ILE A 64 32.03 -51.57 35.21
CA ILE A 64 32.80 -50.50 34.53
C ILE A 64 33.25 -49.38 35.50
N GLY A 65 32.70 -49.34 36.72
CA GLY A 65 33.18 -48.46 37.79
C GLY A 65 33.18 -46.97 37.42
N TRP A 66 34.26 -46.25 37.74
CA TRP A 66 34.39 -44.81 37.47
C TRP A 66 34.47 -44.45 35.98
N ALA A 67 34.83 -45.38 35.09
CA ALA A 67 34.88 -45.15 33.64
C ALA A 67 33.49 -45.08 33.00
N ALA A 68 32.42 -45.46 33.71
CA ALA A 68 31.07 -45.52 33.13
C ALA A 68 30.51 -44.15 32.75
N PHE A 69 30.88 -43.08 33.46
CA PHE A 69 30.41 -41.72 33.16
C PHE A 69 31.03 -41.14 31.88
N PRO A 70 32.38 -41.12 31.70
CA PRO A 70 32.95 -40.62 30.45
C PRO A 70 32.50 -41.45 29.25
N ILE A 71 32.39 -42.78 29.38
CA ILE A 71 31.86 -43.65 28.31
C ILE A 71 30.41 -43.27 27.95
N ALA A 72 29.55 -43.10 28.94
CA ALA A 72 28.15 -42.68 28.71
C ALA A 72 28.06 -41.29 28.07
N MET A 73 28.95 -40.36 28.43
CA MET A 73 28.99 -39.02 27.85
C MET A 73 29.43 -39.05 26.38
N PHE A 74 30.44 -39.86 26.04
CA PHE A 74 30.84 -40.09 24.64
C PHE A 74 29.71 -40.74 23.83
N LEU A 75 28.99 -41.70 24.41
CA LEU A 75 27.82 -42.31 23.78
C LEU A 75 26.67 -41.30 23.58
N ALA A 76 26.42 -40.41 24.56
CA ALA A 76 25.42 -39.36 24.44
C ALA A 76 25.78 -38.34 23.35
N LEU A 77 27.05 -37.94 23.25
CA LEU A 77 27.56 -37.09 22.16
C LEU A 77 27.45 -37.80 20.80
N GLY A 78 27.82 -39.09 20.74
CA GLY A 78 27.69 -39.90 19.53
C GLY A 78 26.23 -40.06 19.09
N LEU A 79 25.29 -40.20 20.03
CA LEU A 79 23.87 -40.25 19.75
C LEU A 79 23.34 -38.89 19.27
N GLY A 80 23.77 -37.79 19.90
CA GLY A 80 23.46 -36.43 19.43
C GLY A 80 23.98 -36.16 18.03
N TRP A 81 25.16 -36.68 17.67
CA TRP A 81 25.70 -36.64 16.32
C TRP A 81 24.84 -37.47 15.35
N LEU A 82 24.55 -38.73 15.69
CA LEU A 82 23.84 -39.68 14.85
C LEU A 82 22.41 -39.22 14.52
N VAL A 83 21.70 -38.64 15.50
CA VAL A 83 20.35 -38.09 15.30
C VAL A 83 20.37 -36.88 14.37
N MET A 84 21.40 -36.03 14.45
CA MET A 84 21.50 -34.84 13.62
C MET A 84 21.97 -35.10 12.19
N GLN A 85 22.77 -36.16 11.96
CA GLN A 85 23.31 -36.47 10.63
C GLN A 85 22.25 -36.56 9.51
N PRO A 86 21.14 -37.32 9.62
CA PRO A 86 20.17 -37.42 8.52
C PRO A 86 19.52 -36.07 8.20
N ILE A 87 19.13 -35.29 9.22
CA ILE A 87 18.51 -33.97 9.06
C ILE A 87 19.50 -33.00 8.40
N ARG A 88 20.75 -33.00 8.87
CA ARG A 88 21.82 -32.15 8.32
C ARG A 88 22.15 -32.52 6.87
N LEU A 89 22.25 -33.81 6.56
CA LEU A 89 22.54 -34.27 5.19
C LEU A 89 21.39 -33.92 4.23
N SER A 90 20.13 -34.04 4.67
CA SER A 90 18.97 -33.57 3.89
C SER A 90 19.09 -32.08 3.60
N ALA A 91 19.26 -31.24 4.62
CA ALA A 91 19.39 -29.79 4.47
C ALA A 91 20.55 -29.37 3.55
N ILE A 92 21.70 -30.06 3.65
CA ILE A 92 22.84 -29.83 2.75
C ILE A 92 22.52 -30.24 1.32
N SER A 93 21.85 -31.38 1.14
CA SER A 93 21.45 -31.85 -0.19
C SER A 93 20.42 -30.92 -0.84
N GLU A 94 19.45 -30.43 -0.09
CA GLU A 94 18.46 -29.44 -0.54
C GLU A 94 19.13 -28.12 -0.91
N PHE A 95 20.07 -27.64 -0.10
CA PHE A 95 20.88 -26.47 -0.43
C PHE A 95 21.65 -26.66 -1.75
N HIS A 96 22.39 -27.77 -1.90
CA HIS A 96 23.15 -28.02 -3.12
C HIS A 96 22.30 -28.30 -4.35
N ALA A 97 21.11 -28.87 -4.19
CA ALA A 97 20.16 -29.07 -5.30
C ALA A 97 19.69 -27.73 -5.89
N GLU A 98 19.57 -26.69 -5.06
CA GLU A 98 19.14 -25.36 -5.50
C GLU A 98 20.29 -24.45 -5.94
N VAL A 99 21.52 -24.72 -5.53
CA VAL A 99 22.68 -23.95 -5.96
C VAL A 99 23.00 -24.25 -7.42
N SER A 100 22.71 -23.27 -8.28
CA SER A 100 23.08 -23.29 -9.69
C SER A 100 24.26 -22.33 -9.93
N PRO A 101 25.19 -22.66 -10.83
CA PRO A 101 26.27 -21.75 -11.17
C PRO A 101 25.71 -20.49 -11.83
N ASP A 102 26.26 -19.34 -11.44
CA ASP A 102 25.97 -18.07 -12.07
C ASP A 102 26.53 -18.05 -13.50
N VAL A 103 25.77 -17.47 -14.43
CA VAL A 103 26.14 -17.26 -15.82
C VAL A 103 26.14 -15.75 -16.04
N LEU A 104 27.33 -15.17 -16.21
CA LEU A 104 27.49 -13.74 -16.43
C LEU A 104 27.90 -13.52 -17.89
N PRO A 105 27.15 -12.73 -18.66
CA PRO A 105 27.51 -12.44 -20.04
C PRO A 105 28.70 -11.47 -20.07
N GLY A 106 29.51 -11.56 -21.13
CA GLY A 106 30.63 -10.63 -21.35
C GLY A 106 30.19 -9.23 -21.79
N GLU A 107 28.97 -9.13 -22.33
CA GLU A 107 28.32 -7.91 -22.80
C GLU A 107 26.86 -7.88 -22.31
N PRO A 108 26.21 -6.70 -22.24
CA PRO A 108 24.78 -6.62 -21.91
C PRO A 108 23.92 -7.46 -22.86
N ILE A 109 22.86 -8.07 -22.33
CA ILE A 109 21.94 -8.89 -23.14
C ILE A 109 21.00 -7.98 -23.92
N ILE A 110 20.90 -8.24 -25.23
CA ILE A 110 19.96 -7.60 -26.13
C ILE A 110 18.77 -8.56 -26.34
N LEU A 111 17.61 -8.16 -25.85
CA LEU A 111 16.35 -8.89 -26.05
C LEU A 111 15.68 -8.45 -27.36
N SER A 112 15.05 -9.39 -28.06
CA SER A 112 14.35 -9.15 -29.33
C SER A 112 13.24 -10.18 -29.55
N GLY A 113 12.21 -9.85 -30.33
CA GLY A 113 11.06 -10.72 -30.55
C GLY A 113 10.09 -10.70 -29.36
N ASN A 114 9.48 -11.83 -29.06
CA ASN A 114 8.51 -12.00 -27.98
C ASN A 114 9.23 -12.35 -26.66
N VAL A 115 9.01 -11.55 -25.62
CA VAL A 115 9.63 -11.73 -24.31
C VAL A 115 8.57 -12.21 -23.32
N TYR A 116 8.82 -13.34 -22.65
CA TYR A 116 7.96 -13.88 -21.61
C TYR A 116 8.57 -13.64 -20.23
N VAL A 117 7.80 -13.07 -19.30
CA VAL A 117 8.25 -12.73 -17.94
C VAL A 117 7.50 -13.58 -16.91
N GLU A 118 8.24 -14.50 -16.28
CA GLU A 118 7.77 -15.36 -15.19
C GLU A 118 8.03 -14.69 -13.84
N ASN A 119 6.96 -14.21 -13.20
CA ASN A 119 7.05 -13.49 -11.92
C ASN A 119 6.89 -14.37 -10.68
N GLY A 120 7.48 -15.57 -10.63
CA GLY A 120 7.58 -16.46 -9.44
C GLY A 120 6.51 -16.26 -8.33
N ASP A 121 6.92 -16.06 -7.07
CA ASP A 121 5.99 -15.63 -6.00
C ASP A 121 5.91 -14.10 -5.88
N LEU A 122 6.33 -13.34 -6.89
CA LEU A 122 6.19 -11.89 -6.90
C LEU A 122 4.74 -11.58 -7.29
N HIS A 123 3.86 -11.50 -6.28
CA HIS A 123 2.41 -11.32 -6.42
C HIS A 123 2.06 -10.02 -7.17
N ARG A 124 2.17 -10.01 -8.50
CA ARG A 124 1.90 -8.86 -9.37
C ARG A 124 0.65 -9.07 -10.18
N SER A 125 -0.14 -8.02 -10.34
CA SER A 125 -1.13 -8.00 -11.42
C SER A 125 -0.38 -8.00 -12.76
N PRO A 126 -0.90 -8.71 -13.79
CA PRO A 126 -0.34 -8.68 -15.13
C PRO A 126 -0.74 -7.36 -15.81
N GLU A 127 -0.20 -6.25 -15.31
CA GLU A 127 -0.36 -4.91 -15.85
C GLU A 127 0.94 -4.47 -16.52
N CYS A 128 0.85 -3.57 -17.51
CA CYS A 128 2.05 -2.99 -18.09
C CYS A 128 2.64 -1.93 -17.16
N ASP A 129 3.54 -2.35 -16.27
CA ASP A 129 4.26 -1.49 -15.33
C ASP A 129 5.56 -0.91 -15.93
N TYR A 130 6.41 -0.37 -15.07
CA TYR A 130 7.72 0.15 -15.48
C TYR A 130 8.65 -0.92 -16.07
N LEU A 131 8.55 -2.19 -15.65
CA LEU A 131 9.38 -3.26 -16.21
C LEU A 131 8.86 -3.63 -17.61
N CYS A 132 7.54 -3.78 -17.76
CA CYS A 132 6.88 -3.95 -19.06
C CYS A 132 7.35 -2.91 -20.07
N THR A 133 7.22 -1.63 -19.72
CA THR A 133 7.60 -0.51 -20.59
C THR A 133 9.09 -0.47 -20.90
N THR A 134 9.95 -0.81 -19.93
CA THR A 134 11.39 -0.91 -20.16
C THR A 134 11.71 -1.97 -21.21
N LEU A 135 11.10 -3.15 -21.10
CA LEU A 135 11.29 -4.25 -22.04
C LEU A 135 10.72 -3.92 -23.42
N LEU A 136 9.53 -3.32 -23.50
CA LEU A 136 8.93 -2.87 -24.76
C LEU A 136 9.72 -1.75 -25.45
N ASN A 137 10.52 -1.00 -24.70
CA ASN A 137 11.36 0.07 -25.25
C ASN A 137 12.71 -0.45 -25.77
N LEU A 138 13.02 -1.75 -25.59
CA LEU A 138 14.24 -2.35 -26.14
C LEU A 138 14.10 -2.51 -27.67
N PRO A 139 15.14 -2.15 -28.44
CA PRO A 139 15.10 -2.29 -29.90
C PRO A 139 14.88 -3.75 -30.32
N GLY A 140 13.84 -3.98 -31.11
CA GLY A 140 13.54 -5.30 -31.68
C GLY A 140 12.63 -6.18 -30.83
N VAL A 141 12.20 -5.75 -29.63
CA VAL A 141 11.13 -6.43 -28.89
C VAL A 141 9.78 -6.15 -29.56
N GLU A 142 9.02 -7.22 -29.85
CA GLU A 142 7.71 -7.16 -30.50
C GLU A 142 6.57 -7.16 -29.48
N SER A 143 6.66 -8.02 -28.45
CA SER A 143 5.70 -8.08 -27.36
C SER A 143 6.32 -8.54 -26.05
N VAL A 144 5.69 -8.17 -24.94
CA VAL A 144 6.05 -8.61 -23.60
C VAL A 144 4.85 -9.27 -22.96
N THR A 145 4.97 -10.55 -22.64
CA THR A 145 3.97 -11.30 -21.89
C THR A 145 4.39 -11.37 -20.42
N ILE A 146 3.46 -11.05 -19.52
CA ILE A 146 3.69 -11.04 -18.07
C ILE A 146 2.75 -12.07 -17.46
N GLU A 147 3.34 -13.09 -16.85
CA GLU A 147 2.59 -14.08 -16.09
C GLU A 147 2.48 -13.66 -14.63
N ARG A 148 1.26 -13.73 -14.10
CA ARG A 148 1.01 -13.72 -12.67
C ARG A 148 1.12 -15.14 -12.15
N THR A 149 2.11 -15.35 -11.30
CA THR A 149 2.23 -16.55 -10.46
C THR A 149 1.97 -16.13 -9.01
N GLY A 150 0.95 -16.73 -8.39
CA GLY A 150 0.55 -16.41 -7.03
C GLY A 150 -0.56 -17.31 -6.51
N LEU A 151 -0.51 -17.64 -5.22
CA LEU A 151 -1.51 -18.46 -4.54
C LEU A 151 -2.78 -17.64 -4.24
N THR A 152 -3.72 -17.57 -5.17
CA THR A 152 -5.11 -17.20 -4.87
C THR A 152 -5.89 -18.44 -4.43
N GLY A 153 -5.63 -18.91 -3.21
CA GLY A 153 -6.29 -20.10 -2.64
C GLY A 153 -5.68 -21.45 -3.07
N ARG A 154 -6.43 -22.55 -2.91
CA ARG A 154 -6.00 -23.92 -3.25
C ARG A 154 -5.90 -24.21 -4.76
N LYS A 155 -6.14 -23.21 -5.62
CA LYS A 155 -5.99 -23.32 -7.07
C LYS A 155 -5.03 -22.25 -7.56
N GLN A 156 -4.04 -22.70 -8.31
CA GLN A 156 -3.11 -21.89 -9.07
C GLN A 156 -3.85 -21.44 -10.33
N ASP A 157 -4.51 -20.29 -10.30
CA ASP A 157 -5.04 -19.64 -11.50
C ASP A 157 -3.92 -18.74 -12.04
N SER A 158 -3.15 -19.24 -13.01
CA SER A 158 -2.21 -18.39 -13.75
C SER A 158 -3.00 -17.47 -14.66
N SER A 159 -2.80 -16.17 -14.52
CA SER A 159 -3.29 -15.18 -15.48
C SER A 159 -2.11 -14.51 -16.16
N ALA A 160 -2.13 -14.46 -17.48
CA ALA A 160 -1.11 -13.81 -18.28
C ALA A 160 -1.74 -12.67 -19.09
N ALA A 161 -1.04 -11.56 -19.19
CA ALA A 161 -1.39 -10.47 -20.12
C ALA A 161 -0.16 -10.17 -20.97
N ALA A 162 -0.39 -9.79 -22.23
CA ALA A 162 0.69 -9.40 -23.12
C ALA A 162 0.43 -8.04 -23.73
N PHE A 163 1.52 -7.31 -23.93
CA PHE A 163 1.51 -5.94 -24.40
C PHE A 163 2.48 -5.81 -25.58
N ALA A 164 2.13 -4.99 -26.56
CA ALA A 164 2.99 -4.65 -27.69
C ALA A 164 3.02 -3.13 -27.88
N LEU A 165 4.19 -2.59 -28.22
CA LEU A 165 4.36 -1.18 -28.57
C LEU A 165 4.25 -1.02 -30.09
N VAL A 166 3.13 -0.47 -30.56
CA VAL A 166 2.82 -0.34 -31.99
C VAL A 166 2.83 1.11 -32.44
N ARG A 167 3.25 1.36 -33.68
CA ARG A 167 3.12 2.69 -34.30
C ARG A 167 1.71 2.86 -34.87
N THR A 168 1.07 3.97 -34.54
CA THR A 168 -0.29 4.30 -34.97
C THR A 168 -0.39 5.75 -35.42
N GLY A 169 -1.51 6.11 -36.07
CA GLY A 169 -1.81 7.51 -36.39
C GLY A 169 -2.21 8.29 -35.14
N ALA A 170 -2.05 9.62 -35.19
CA ALA A 170 -2.39 10.51 -34.07
C ALA A 170 -3.88 10.45 -33.65
N ASP A 171 -4.76 10.03 -34.57
CA ASP A 171 -6.21 9.93 -34.35
C ASP A 171 -6.65 8.54 -33.83
N ALA A 172 -5.71 7.61 -33.62
CA ALA A 172 -6.03 6.32 -33.06
C ALA A 172 -6.50 6.43 -31.60
N GLU A 173 -7.41 5.53 -31.21
CA GLU A 173 -7.88 5.39 -29.83
C GLU A 173 -6.72 5.30 -28.82
N PRO A 174 -6.93 5.74 -27.57
CA PRO A 174 -5.93 5.59 -26.53
C PRO A 174 -5.60 4.12 -26.33
N GLY A 175 -4.30 3.81 -26.28
CA GLY A 175 -3.81 2.50 -25.90
C GLY A 175 -3.84 2.31 -24.38
N VAL A 176 -3.23 1.23 -23.92
CA VAL A 176 -2.94 1.03 -22.51
C VAL A 176 -1.87 2.03 -22.09
N PHE A 177 -2.13 2.79 -21.03
CA PHE A 177 -1.10 3.62 -20.41
C PHE A 177 -0.45 2.87 -19.28
N PRO A 178 0.89 2.89 -19.19
CA PRO A 178 1.61 2.08 -18.22
C PRO A 178 1.48 2.62 -16.79
N THR A 179 1.57 1.71 -15.82
CA THR A 179 1.53 2.05 -14.40
C THR A 179 2.92 2.44 -13.90
N ASN A 180 3.09 3.72 -13.51
CA ASN A 180 4.31 4.29 -12.91
C ASN A 180 5.62 4.00 -13.68
N PRO A 181 5.72 4.25 -15.00
CA PRO A 181 6.95 3.99 -15.75
C PRO A 181 8.18 4.72 -15.20
N GLY A 182 7.98 5.83 -14.46
CA GLY A 182 9.03 6.54 -13.72
C GLY A 182 9.79 5.68 -12.71
N HIS A 183 9.18 4.62 -12.17
CA HIS A 183 9.82 3.75 -11.18
C HIS A 183 11.10 3.06 -11.68
N LEU A 184 11.33 3.00 -12.99
CA LEU A 184 12.60 2.57 -13.57
C LEU A 184 13.80 3.28 -12.93
N ILE A 185 13.71 4.59 -12.66
CA ILE A 185 14.83 5.37 -12.13
C ILE A 185 15.29 4.87 -10.75
N ARG A 186 14.34 4.47 -9.89
CA ARG A 186 14.64 3.91 -8.56
C ARG A 186 15.21 2.50 -8.63
N LYS A 187 14.85 1.75 -9.67
CA LYS A 187 15.10 0.31 -9.79
C LYS A 187 16.38 0.02 -10.54
N HIS A 188 16.75 0.87 -11.49
CA HIS A 188 17.99 0.75 -12.24
C HIS A 188 19.19 1.26 -11.42
N PRO A 189 20.15 0.40 -11.04
CA PRO A 189 21.26 0.78 -10.16
C PRO A 189 22.16 1.89 -10.72
N GLY A 190 22.34 1.94 -12.03
CA GLY A 190 23.04 3.04 -12.71
C GLY A 190 22.35 4.40 -12.56
N LEU A 191 21.03 4.47 -12.77
CA LEU A 191 20.26 5.71 -12.77
C LEU A 191 20.06 6.25 -11.34
N VAL A 192 19.73 5.37 -10.38
CA VAL A 192 19.51 5.77 -8.98
C VAL A 192 20.79 6.32 -8.33
N ARG A 193 21.98 5.92 -8.81
CA ARG A 193 23.26 6.47 -8.33
C ARG A 193 23.52 7.89 -8.84
N GLN A 194 23.00 8.24 -10.02
CA GLN A 194 23.21 9.53 -10.67
C GLN A 194 22.30 10.63 -10.10
N VAL A 195 21.11 10.27 -9.62
CA VAL A 195 20.07 11.22 -9.23
C VAL A 195 19.62 10.98 -7.78
N LYS A 196 19.58 12.02 -6.94
CA LYS A 196 19.20 11.90 -5.52
C LYS A 196 18.19 12.94 -5.06
N GLY A 197 17.42 12.61 -4.03
CA GLY A 197 16.51 13.54 -3.37
C GLY A 197 15.42 14.08 -4.30
N ILE A 198 15.27 15.40 -4.37
CA ILE A 198 14.23 16.06 -5.17
C ILE A 198 14.43 15.84 -6.67
N GLU A 199 15.68 15.72 -7.14
CA GLU A 199 15.97 15.46 -8.55
C GLU A 199 15.44 14.10 -8.99
N LEU A 200 15.46 13.10 -8.10
CA LEU A 200 14.93 11.76 -8.41
C LEU A 200 13.47 11.86 -8.83
N LEU A 201 12.65 12.53 -8.01
CA LEU A 201 11.24 12.74 -8.29
C LEU A 201 11.02 13.52 -9.60
N LYS A 202 11.88 14.50 -9.91
CA LYS A 202 11.79 15.27 -11.16
C LYS A 202 12.05 14.38 -12.38
N VAL A 203 13.06 13.52 -12.33
CA VAL A 203 13.41 12.61 -13.43
C VAL A 203 12.34 11.54 -13.61
N GLU A 204 11.80 10.98 -12.51
CA GLU A 204 10.68 10.04 -12.56
C GLU A 204 9.46 10.65 -13.27
N LYS A 205 9.03 11.84 -12.85
CA LYS A 205 7.91 12.56 -13.48
C LYS A 205 8.19 12.91 -14.95
N SER A 206 9.46 13.13 -15.31
CA SER A 206 9.84 13.46 -16.69
C SER A 206 9.80 12.23 -17.59
N LEU A 207 10.18 11.05 -17.07
CA LEU A 207 10.01 9.78 -17.77
C LEU A 207 8.53 9.42 -17.95
N GLU A 208 7.69 9.68 -16.94
CA GLU A 208 6.23 9.52 -17.06
C GLU A 208 5.64 10.45 -18.12
N ALA A 209 6.13 11.70 -18.18
CA ALA A 209 5.73 12.65 -19.21
C ALA A 209 6.16 12.22 -20.62
N ASP A 210 7.36 11.64 -20.76
CA ASP A 210 7.86 11.14 -22.06
C ASP A 210 6.96 10.03 -22.60
N TRP A 211 6.66 9.04 -21.76
CA TRP A 211 5.73 7.98 -22.12
C TRP A 211 4.35 8.52 -22.49
N ALA A 212 3.81 9.48 -21.73
CA ALA A 212 2.52 10.08 -22.05
C ALA A 212 2.53 10.74 -23.45
N LEU A 213 3.57 11.53 -23.76
CA LEU A 213 3.71 12.20 -25.05
C LEU A 213 3.85 11.22 -26.21
N ARG A 214 4.68 10.18 -26.06
CA ARG A 214 4.85 9.13 -27.08
C ARG A 214 3.54 8.39 -27.34
N LEU A 215 2.85 8.01 -26.27
CA LEU A 215 1.61 7.22 -26.33
C LEU A 215 0.37 8.00 -26.77
N ALA A 216 0.37 9.33 -26.64
CA ALA A 216 -0.67 10.16 -27.25
C ALA A 216 -0.34 10.54 -28.71
N GLY A 217 0.93 10.51 -29.07
CA GLY A 217 1.45 10.81 -30.39
C GLY A 217 1.35 9.63 -31.35
N GLY A 218 2.50 9.16 -31.83
CA GLY A 218 2.61 8.12 -32.86
C GLY A 218 2.74 6.69 -32.36
N GLU A 219 2.79 6.46 -31.06
CA GLU A 219 2.96 5.12 -30.48
C GLU A 219 1.76 4.75 -29.60
N ARG A 220 1.47 3.46 -29.46
CA ARG A 220 0.45 2.94 -28.54
C ARG A 220 0.94 1.64 -27.93
N ILE A 221 0.69 1.43 -26.64
CA ILE A 221 0.77 0.10 -26.06
C ILE A 221 -0.61 -0.52 -26.24
N VAL A 222 -0.67 -1.70 -26.84
CA VAL A 222 -1.92 -2.45 -27.04
C VAL A 222 -1.81 -3.79 -26.34
N GLU A 223 -2.91 -4.24 -25.75
CA GLU A 223 -3.02 -5.62 -25.29
C GLU A 223 -3.07 -6.56 -26.49
N VAL A 224 -2.21 -7.57 -26.49
CA VAL A 224 -2.13 -8.61 -27.51
C VAL A 224 -2.37 -9.97 -26.88
N LYS A 225 -2.55 -10.99 -27.73
CA LYS A 225 -2.69 -12.37 -27.25
C LYS A 225 -1.40 -12.77 -26.53
N PRO A 226 -1.49 -13.30 -25.28
CA PRO A 226 -0.32 -13.83 -24.57
C PRO A 226 0.43 -14.88 -25.40
N THR A 227 1.74 -14.68 -25.53
CA THR A 227 2.65 -15.67 -26.09
C THR A 227 3.01 -16.65 -24.97
N THR A 228 2.97 -17.95 -25.23
CA THR A 228 3.34 -18.94 -24.22
C THR A 228 4.86 -19.00 -24.06
N ALA A 229 5.35 -19.51 -22.93
CA ALA A 229 6.80 -19.57 -22.67
C ALA A 229 7.58 -20.39 -23.71
N ASP A 230 6.96 -21.40 -24.33
CA ASP A 230 7.55 -22.23 -25.39
C ASP A 230 7.54 -21.58 -26.79
N GLU A 231 6.67 -20.59 -27.01
CA GLU A 231 6.61 -19.82 -28.26
C GLU A 231 7.43 -18.51 -28.17
N ALA A 232 7.87 -18.12 -26.98
CA ALA A 232 8.61 -16.89 -26.74
C ALA A 232 10.09 -17.03 -27.15
N ASP A 233 10.64 -15.99 -27.79
CA ASP A 233 12.05 -15.93 -28.17
C ASP A 233 12.97 -15.83 -26.95
N TRP A 234 12.48 -15.16 -25.89
CA TRP A 234 13.18 -14.98 -24.62
C TRP A 234 12.27 -15.23 -23.42
N ILE A 235 12.84 -15.84 -22.39
CA ILE A 235 12.19 -16.11 -21.10
C ILE A 235 13.00 -15.45 -19.99
N VAL A 236 12.34 -14.56 -19.24
CA VAL A 236 12.88 -13.88 -18.06
C VAL A 236 12.22 -14.44 -16.81
N ARG A 237 13.00 -15.09 -15.94
CA ARG A 237 12.49 -15.70 -14.71
C ARG A 237 12.94 -14.92 -13.49
N LEU A 238 11.97 -14.42 -12.73
CA LEU A 238 12.18 -13.75 -11.45
C LEU A 238 11.68 -14.64 -10.32
N VAL A 239 12.56 -15.49 -9.80
CA VAL A 239 12.22 -16.47 -8.77
C VAL A 239 12.51 -15.88 -7.39
N SER A 240 11.49 -15.88 -6.53
CA SER A 240 11.62 -15.56 -5.10
C SER A 240 10.85 -16.60 -4.31
N THR A 241 11.52 -17.54 -3.64
CA THR A 241 10.85 -18.49 -2.75
C THR A 241 10.96 -18.02 -1.30
N HIS A 242 9.84 -17.98 -0.59
CA HIS A 242 9.80 -17.58 0.81
C HIS A 242 9.14 -18.66 1.66
N SER A 243 9.91 -19.67 2.03
CA SER A 243 9.47 -20.71 2.96
C SER A 243 10.48 -20.90 4.08
N LYS A 244 9.99 -21.25 5.27
CA LYS A 244 10.83 -21.58 6.43
C LYS A 244 11.37 -23.02 6.34
N GLU A 245 10.75 -23.87 5.54
CA GLU A 245 11.03 -25.31 5.47
C GLU A 245 11.91 -25.69 4.28
N SER A 246 12.06 -24.81 3.29
CA SER A 246 12.87 -25.04 2.08
C SER A 246 13.92 -23.93 1.92
N PRO A 247 14.96 -24.14 1.11
CA PRO A 247 15.92 -23.10 0.76
C PRO A 247 15.20 -21.86 0.22
N ARG A 248 15.54 -20.69 0.77
CA ARG A 248 15.14 -19.41 0.21
C ARG A 248 15.99 -19.15 -1.02
N VAL A 249 15.36 -19.09 -2.17
CA VAL A 249 16.00 -18.85 -3.47
C VAL A 249 15.56 -17.50 -3.99
N GLN A 250 16.54 -16.66 -4.34
CA GLN A 250 16.34 -15.46 -5.13
C GLN A 250 17.18 -15.60 -6.40
N ARG A 251 16.51 -15.69 -7.55
CA ARG A 251 17.20 -15.95 -8.83
C ARG A 251 16.60 -15.10 -9.94
N VAL A 252 17.49 -14.51 -10.72
CA VAL A 252 17.18 -13.90 -12.01
C VAL A 252 17.80 -14.78 -13.08
N GLU A 253 17.00 -15.17 -14.06
CA GLU A 253 17.46 -15.94 -15.22
C GLU A 253 16.91 -15.32 -16.50
N ILE A 254 17.77 -15.21 -17.52
CA ILE A 254 17.38 -14.85 -18.89
C ILE A 254 17.82 -16.01 -19.79
N ALA A 255 16.85 -16.62 -20.46
CA ALA A 255 17.06 -17.74 -21.36
C ALA A 255 16.44 -17.48 -22.73
N ARG A 256 16.96 -18.13 -23.77
CA ARG A 256 16.30 -18.19 -25.09
C ARG A 256 15.23 -19.28 -25.14
N SER A 257 14.45 -19.33 -26.21
CA SER A 257 13.35 -20.27 -26.47
C SER A 257 13.72 -21.76 -26.33
N ASP A 258 14.99 -22.13 -26.48
CA ASP A 258 15.54 -23.48 -26.28
C ASP A 258 16.03 -23.74 -24.84
N ASN A 259 15.70 -22.84 -23.91
CA ASN A 259 16.17 -22.82 -22.54
C ASN A 259 17.70 -22.68 -22.41
N ASP A 260 18.36 -22.13 -23.43
CA ASP A 260 19.77 -21.74 -23.37
C ASP A 260 19.92 -20.49 -22.51
N VAL A 261 20.56 -20.65 -21.35
CA VAL A 261 20.65 -19.63 -20.30
C VAL A 261 21.80 -18.68 -20.61
N GLN A 262 21.45 -17.45 -20.96
CA GLN A 262 22.40 -16.39 -21.32
C GLN A 262 22.83 -15.58 -20.10
N PHE A 263 21.96 -15.49 -19.08
CA PHE A 263 22.31 -14.90 -17.79
C PHE A 263 21.61 -15.62 -16.66
N ARG A 264 22.35 -15.85 -15.58
CA ARG A 264 21.82 -16.33 -14.31
C ARG A 264 22.60 -15.71 -13.17
N ARG A 265 21.87 -15.14 -12.21
CA ARG A 265 22.41 -14.78 -10.91
C ARG A 265 21.50 -15.33 -9.82
N SER A 266 22.08 -16.08 -8.88
CA SER A 266 21.29 -16.76 -7.85
C SER A 266 21.87 -16.60 -6.44
N GLU A 267 20.98 -16.39 -5.48
CA GLU A 267 21.27 -16.40 -4.07
C GLU A 267 20.38 -17.43 -3.40
N VAL A 268 21.01 -18.47 -2.86
CA VAL A 268 20.34 -19.51 -2.09
C VAL A 268 20.76 -19.32 -0.64
N ARG A 269 19.77 -19.25 0.25
CA ARG A 269 19.97 -19.23 1.69
C ARG A 269 19.21 -20.38 2.32
N HIS A 270 19.88 -21.17 3.15
CA HIS A 270 19.23 -22.28 3.84
C HIS A 270 19.83 -22.48 5.22
N PHE A 271 18.99 -22.85 6.18
CA PHE A 271 19.43 -23.15 7.53
C PHE A 271 19.93 -24.60 7.59
N VAL A 272 21.22 -24.78 7.89
CA VAL A 272 21.81 -26.11 8.04
C VAL A 272 22.04 -26.40 9.52
N PRO A 273 21.40 -27.45 10.08
CA PRO A 273 21.63 -27.83 11.47
C PRO A 273 23.09 -28.18 11.77
N GLY A 274 23.48 -27.98 13.03
CA GLY A 274 24.84 -28.30 13.50
C GLY A 274 25.16 -29.80 13.45
N ASN A 275 26.46 -30.12 13.54
CA ASN A 275 26.93 -31.51 13.59
C ASN A 275 26.46 -32.28 14.83
N LEU A 276 26.21 -31.56 15.93
CA LEU A 276 25.70 -32.07 17.19
C LEU A 276 24.38 -31.38 17.52
N PHE A 277 23.49 -32.07 18.22
CA PHE A 277 22.26 -31.46 18.70
C PHE A 277 22.59 -30.37 19.72
N TYR A 278 22.05 -29.17 19.53
CA TYR A 278 22.03 -28.12 20.54
C TYR A 278 20.84 -27.20 20.29
N PHE A 279 20.41 -26.49 21.32
CA PHE A 279 19.42 -25.42 21.18
C PHE A 279 20.13 -24.13 20.77
N GLY A 280 19.80 -23.64 19.57
CA GLY A 280 20.19 -22.32 19.10
C GLY A 280 19.24 -21.27 19.66
N PHE A 281 19.77 -20.10 19.97
CA PHE A 281 18.99 -18.96 20.42
C PHE A 281 18.98 -17.90 19.33
N ASP A 282 17.79 -17.53 18.85
CA ASP A 282 17.61 -16.51 17.82
C ASP A 282 16.87 -15.29 18.40
N VAL A 283 17.32 -14.11 18.02
CA VAL A 283 16.79 -12.82 18.45
C VAL A 283 16.48 -12.00 17.21
N GLN A 284 15.19 -11.77 16.97
CA GLN A 284 14.78 -10.82 15.95
C GLN A 284 14.90 -9.41 16.52
N SER A 285 15.89 -8.68 16.02
CA SER A 285 16.10 -7.27 16.34
C SER A 285 15.44 -6.40 15.27
N GLY A 286 14.46 -5.59 15.69
CA GLY A 286 13.94 -4.49 14.91
C GLY A 286 14.64 -3.18 15.27
N ILE A 287 14.37 -2.11 14.53
CA ILE A 287 14.91 -0.76 14.80
C ILE A 287 14.50 -0.36 16.24
N GLY A 288 15.46 -0.43 17.16
CA GLY A 288 15.33 0.04 18.55
C GLY A 288 14.62 -0.89 19.54
N THR A 289 14.04 -2.03 19.13
CA THR A 289 13.39 -2.97 20.05
C THR A 289 13.68 -4.43 19.68
N ILE A 290 13.88 -5.27 20.71
CA ILE A 290 13.94 -6.73 20.57
C ILE A 290 12.50 -7.23 20.63
N SER A 291 11.93 -7.57 19.48
CA SER A 291 10.50 -7.86 19.34
C SER A 291 10.18 -9.34 19.58
N ASN A 292 11.15 -10.23 19.42
CA ASN A 292 10.94 -11.66 19.65
C ASN A 292 12.27 -12.40 19.92
N ALA A 293 12.24 -13.32 20.88
CA ALA A 293 13.34 -14.22 21.19
C ALA A 293 12.80 -15.65 21.24
N SER A 294 13.50 -16.59 20.61
CA SER A 294 13.06 -17.99 20.56
C SER A 294 14.23 -18.95 20.53
N PHE A 295 13.99 -20.16 21.04
CA PHE A 295 14.90 -21.28 20.89
C PHE A 295 14.47 -22.17 19.73
N GLY A 296 15.44 -22.62 18.94
CA GLY A 296 15.26 -23.59 17.87
C GLY A 296 16.37 -24.62 17.88
N ILE A 297 16.35 -25.54 16.91
CA ILE A 297 17.52 -26.40 16.65
C ILE A 297 18.68 -25.50 16.24
N GLY A 298 19.84 -25.71 16.83
CA GLY A 298 21.05 -24.96 16.52
C GLY A 298 21.69 -25.34 15.19
N GLY A 299 22.23 -24.36 14.49
CA GLY A 299 22.82 -24.52 13.17
C GLY A 299 23.41 -23.23 12.64
N SER A 300 23.69 -23.18 11.35
CA SER A 300 24.16 -21.97 10.67
C SER A 300 23.38 -21.74 9.38
N GLU A 301 23.16 -20.47 9.05
CA GLU A 301 22.64 -20.08 7.75
C GLU A 301 23.77 -20.24 6.71
N TRP A 302 23.56 -21.13 5.74
CA TRP A 302 24.43 -21.29 4.58
C TRP A 302 23.95 -20.37 3.47
N LYS A 303 24.89 -19.77 2.74
CA LYS A 303 24.62 -18.82 1.65
C LYS A 303 25.47 -19.20 0.44
N SER A 304 24.90 -19.12 -0.75
CA SER A 304 25.66 -19.29 -1.99
C SER A 304 26.50 -18.06 -2.36
N SER A 305 26.11 -16.88 -1.87
CA SER A 305 26.78 -15.60 -2.14
C SER A 305 26.73 -14.67 -0.92
N ASP A 306 27.74 -13.81 -0.78
CA ASP A 306 27.80 -12.79 0.27
C ASP A 306 26.98 -11.54 -0.07
N GLN A 307 26.63 -11.35 -1.35
CA GLN A 307 25.86 -10.20 -1.80
C GLN A 307 24.38 -10.56 -1.97
N PRO A 308 23.47 -9.87 -1.27
CA PRO A 308 22.05 -10.07 -1.48
C PRO A 308 21.64 -9.67 -2.90
N ILE A 309 20.76 -10.44 -3.50
CA ILE A 309 20.25 -10.16 -4.85
C ILE A 309 18.90 -9.46 -4.76
N ASN A 310 18.80 -8.30 -5.41
CA ASN A 310 17.52 -7.67 -5.71
C ASN A 310 17.13 -8.05 -7.14
N LEU A 311 16.02 -8.76 -7.32
CA LEU A 311 15.64 -9.39 -8.59
C LEU A 311 15.57 -8.39 -9.76
N GLU A 312 14.73 -7.37 -9.65
CA GLU A 312 14.53 -6.43 -10.78
C GLU A 312 15.77 -5.55 -11.04
N PRO A 313 16.45 -4.98 -10.02
CA PRO A 313 17.69 -4.26 -10.26
C PRO A 313 18.76 -5.14 -10.94
N THR A 314 18.84 -6.42 -10.58
CA THR A 314 19.78 -7.38 -11.18
C THR A 314 19.41 -7.70 -12.63
N LEU A 315 18.11 -7.81 -12.94
CA LEU A 315 17.63 -7.94 -14.32
C LEU A 315 18.03 -6.70 -15.14
N LEU A 316 17.73 -5.50 -14.63
CA LEU A 316 18.02 -4.25 -15.34
C LEU A 316 19.52 -4.02 -15.57
N GLU A 317 20.39 -4.46 -14.64
CA GLU A 317 21.85 -4.43 -14.83
C GLU A 317 22.33 -5.38 -15.93
N ALA A 318 21.61 -6.47 -16.22
CA ALA A 318 21.98 -7.44 -17.24
C ALA A 318 21.56 -7.03 -18.66
N LEU A 319 20.67 -6.05 -18.79
CA LEU A 319 20.09 -5.61 -20.06
C LEU A 319 20.76 -4.33 -20.57
N GLU A 320 20.81 -4.18 -21.90
CA GLU A 320 21.16 -2.90 -22.52
C GLU A 320 19.94 -1.96 -22.52
N VAL A 321 19.68 -1.31 -21.38
CA VAL A 321 18.59 -0.33 -21.29
C VAL A 321 19.04 0.97 -21.97
N PRO A 322 18.32 1.47 -23.00
CA PRO A 322 18.66 2.73 -23.63
C PRO A 322 18.67 3.84 -22.58
N LEU A 323 19.81 4.49 -22.41
CA LEU A 323 19.97 5.63 -21.51
C LEU A 323 18.94 6.69 -21.90
N LEU A 324 18.17 7.12 -20.91
CA LEU A 324 17.10 8.10 -21.08
C LEU A 324 17.71 9.38 -21.68
N ALA A 325 17.42 9.64 -22.95
CA ALA A 325 17.79 10.90 -23.60
C ALA A 325 17.20 12.08 -22.83
N GLU A 326 17.85 13.26 -22.95
CA GLU A 326 17.57 14.52 -22.24
C GLU A 326 16.09 14.70 -21.85
N LEU A 327 15.78 14.33 -20.59
CA LEU A 327 14.42 14.39 -20.04
C LEU A 327 14.03 15.81 -19.59
N ASP A 328 14.97 16.76 -19.62
CA ASP A 328 14.92 18.04 -18.89
C ASP A 328 13.73 18.94 -19.29
N ASP A 329 13.22 18.84 -20.52
CA ASP A 329 12.09 19.66 -21.01
C ASP A 329 10.76 18.89 -21.16
N THR A 330 10.71 17.61 -20.79
CA THR A 330 9.58 16.74 -21.18
C THR A 330 8.29 17.09 -20.46
N ARG A 331 8.38 17.53 -19.20
CA ARG A 331 7.23 18.00 -18.44
C ARG A 331 6.60 19.27 -19.01
N GLU A 332 7.44 20.22 -19.44
CA GLU A 332 6.95 21.47 -20.02
C GLU A 332 6.34 21.22 -21.40
N ARG A 333 6.97 20.35 -22.20
CA ARG A 333 6.37 19.86 -23.47
C ARG A 333 5.01 19.23 -23.24
N LEU A 334 4.87 18.36 -22.22
CA LEU A 334 3.58 17.77 -21.86
C LEU A 334 2.55 18.84 -21.49
N ARG A 335 2.90 19.79 -20.62
CA ARG A 335 2.01 20.90 -20.23
C ARG A 335 1.50 21.66 -21.46
N LEU A 336 2.40 22.00 -22.39
CA LEU A 336 2.05 22.71 -23.63
C LEU A 336 1.13 21.88 -24.53
N GLU A 337 1.38 20.57 -24.67
CA GLU A 337 0.51 19.69 -25.45
C GLU A 337 -0.87 19.50 -24.82
N VAL A 338 -0.96 19.44 -23.49
CA VAL A 338 -2.25 19.46 -22.78
C VAL A 338 -3.01 20.73 -23.08
N GLN A 339 -2.34 21.89 -23.03
CA GLN A 339 -2.98 23.15 -23.39
C GLN A 339 -3.50 23.13 -24.83
N ARG A 340 -2.70 22.66 -25.79
CA ARG A 340 -3.10 22.52 -27.19
C ARG A 340 -4.28 21.58 -27.36
N ALA A 341 -4.29 20.43 -26.68
CA ALA A 341 -5.38 19.45 -26.76
C ALA A 341 -6.70 20.00 -26.20
N ILE A 342 -6.64 20.80 -25.13
CA ILE A 342 -7.84 21.43 -24.55
C ILE A 342 -8.33 22.60 -25.41
N GLU A 343 -7.45 23.30 -26.12
CA GLU A 343 -7.80 24.40 -27.04
C GLU A 343 -8.39 23.92 -28.37
N ASP A 344 -8.01 22.71 -28.79
CA ASP A 344 -8.45 22.10 -30.03
C ASP A 344 -9.83 21.40 -29.84
N PRO A 345 -10.92 21.88 -30.46
CA PRO A 345 -12.25 21.28 -30.31
C PRO A 345 -12.34 19.86 -30.88
N ASP A 346 -11.46 19.53 -31.82
CA ASP A 346 -11.43 18.24 -32.54
C ASP A 346 -10.30 17.32 -32.04
N ALA A 347 -9.72 17.63 -30.88
CA ALA A 347 -8.67 16.81 -30.27
C ALA A 347 -9.10 15.34 -30.11
N SER A 348 -8.25 14.42 -30.59
CA SER A 348 -8.50 12.99 -30.47
C SER A 348 -8.55 12.55 -28.99
N PRO A 349 -9.26 11.45 -28.66
CA PRO A 349 -9.30 10.93 -27.29
C PRO A 349 -7.91 10.64 -26.72
N ALA A 350 -6.97 10.17 -27.55
CA ALA A 350 -5.59 9.92 -27.14
C ALA A 350 -4.84 11.20 -26.74
N ARG A 351 -5.07 12.33 -27.45
CA ARG A 351 -4.50 13.62 -27.07
C ARG A 351 -5.16 14.18 -25.80
N LEU A 352 -6.45 13.99 -25.61
CA LEU A 352 -7.15 14.40 -24.39
C LEU A 352 -6.69 13.62 -23.15
N GLU A 353 -6.24 12.37 -23.32
CA GLU A 353 -5.68 11.55 -22.24
C GLU A 353 -4.41 12.19 -21.62
N LEU A 354 -3.66 13.00 -22.38
CA LEU A 354 -2.52 13.76 -21.86
C LEU A 354 -2.91 14.63 -20.66
N ALA A 355 -4.13 15.16 -20.65
CA ALA A 355 -4.60 16.01 -19.56
C ALA A 355 -4.65 15.24 -18.24
N ARG A 356 -5.14 14.00 -18.26
CA ARG A 356 -5.17 13.12 -17.08
C ARG A 356 -3.75 12.77 -16.64
N ARG A 357 -2.88 12.42 -17.59
CA ARG A 357 -1.49 12.04 -17.28
C ARG A 357 -0.70 13.20 -16.69
N TRP A 358 -0.91 14.41 -17.20
CA TRP A 358 -0.33 15.62 -16.63
C TRP A 358 -0.83 15.90 -15.21
N LEU A 359 -2.13 15.73 -14.93
CA LEU A 359 -2.65 15.86 -13.55
C LEU A 359 -2.01 14.83 -12.60
N SER A 360 -1.77 13.60 -13.06
CA SER A 360 -1.10 12.55 -12.28
C SER A 360 0.36 12.85 -11.93
N LEU A 361 1.01 13.81 -12.61
CA LEU A 361 2.36 14.22 -12.25
C LEU A 361 2.42 15.07 -10.98
N PHE A 362 1.29 15.57 -10.47
CA PHE A 362 1.27 16.35 -9.23
C PHE A 362 1.22 15.44 -8.00
N PHE A 363 1.95 15.85 -6.96
CA PHE A 363 1.97 15.25 -5.64
C PHE A 363 1.73 16.33 -4.58
N PHE A 364 0.56 16.95 -4.67
CA PHE A 364 0.08 18.07 -3.86
C PHE A 364 0.92 19.34 -4.00
N ASP A 365 1.62 19.46 -5.13
CA ASP A 365 2.65 20.46 -5.43
C ASP A 365 2.33 21.30 -6.67
N ALA A 366 1.05 21.38 -7.08
CA ALA A 366 0.64 22.17 -8.24
C ALA A 366 1.00 23.67 -8.06
N PRO A 367 1.77 24.26 -8.99
CA PRO A 367 2.14 25.67 -8.92
C PRO A 367 0.97 26.56 -9.36
N GLN A 368 1.00 27.82 -8.91
CA GLN A 368 -0.06 28.79 -9.21
C GLN A 368 -0.27 29.01 -10.71
N ASP A 369 0.81 28.95 -11.49
CA ASP A 369 0.77 29.10 -12.94
C ASP A 369 -0.01 27.97 -13.65
N ASP A 370 -0.21 26.83 -12.99
CA ASP A 370 -0.99 25.71 -13.52
C ASP A 370 -2.48 25.78 -13.19
N HIS A 371 -2.89 26.57 -12.18
CA HIS A 371 -4.27 26.57 -11.70
C HIS A 371 -5.30 26.82 -12.82
N LYS A 372 -5.01 27.76 -13.73
CA LYS A 372 -5.90 28.06 -14.87
C LYS A 372 -6.02 26.89 -15.84
N LEU A 373 -4.90 26.22 -16.15
CA LEU A 373 -4.92 25.06 -17.04
C LEU A 373 -5.62 23.87 -16.37
N ILE A 374 -5.38 23.62 -15.08
CA ILE A 374 -6.09 22.60 -14.30
C ILE A 374 -7.59 22.86 -14.32
N ALA A 375 -8.04 24.10 -14.08
CA ALA A 375 -9.46 24.45 -14.14
C ALA A 375 -10.07 24.21 -15.52
N ARG A 376 -9.33 24.50 -16.61
CA ARG A 376 -9.79 24.21 -17.97
C ARG A 376 -9.89 22.71 -18.23
N VAL A 377 -8.91 21.92 -17.80
CA VAL A 377 -8.93 20.45 -17.91
C VAL A 377 -10.13 19.86 -17.18
N VAL A 378 -10.34 20.24 -15.92
CA VAL A 378 -11.47 19.73 -15.11
C VAL A 378 -12.82 20.16 -15.69
N GLY A 379 -12.89 21.38 -16.21
CA GLY A 379 -14.08 21.94 -16.84
C GLY A 379 -14.35 21.46 -18.27
N ASP A 380 -13.49 20.64 -18.86
CA ASP A 380 -13.70 20.07 -20.20
C ASP A 380 -14.39 18.71 -20.09
N GLN A 381 -15.61 18.60 -20.64
CA GLN A 381 -16.39 17.36 -20.58
C GLN A 381 -15.75 16.23 -21.41
N ARG A 382 -14.89 16.55 -22.39
CA ARG A 382 -14.25 15.53 -23.23
C ARG A 382 -13.17 14.75 -22.47
N VAL A 383 -12.58 15.34 -21.43
CA VAL A 383 -11.61 14.67 -20.54
C VAL A 383 -12.38 13.79 -19.55
N LYS A 384 -12.21 12.48 -19.62
CA LYS A 384 -12.92 11.51 -18.75
C LYS A 384 -12.09 11.12 -17.51
N ASP A 385 -12.73 10.47 -16.54
CA ASP A 385 -12.08 9.75 -15.44
C ASP A 385 -10.96 10.52 -14.70
N ILE A 386 -11.28 11.72 -14.21
CA ILE A 386 -10.31 12.61 -13.55
C ILE A 386 -10.21 12.39 -12.04
N ALA A 387 -11.09 11.59 -11.42
CA ALA A 387 -11.14 11.42 -9.96
C ALA A 387 -9.79 10.98 -9.36
N GLY A 388 -9.11 10.01 -9.98
CA GLY A 388 -7.80 9.56 -9.50
C GLY A 388 -6.74 10.66 -9.64
N PRO A 389 -6.49 11.17 -10.86
CA PRO A 389 -5.48 12.21 -11.08
C PRO A 389 -5.70 13.50 -10.28
N ILE A 390 -6.94 13.98 -10.11
CA ILE A 390 -7.20 15.27 -9.45
C ILE A 390 -6.98 15.22 -7.93
N GLU A 391 -7.14 14.04 -7.30
CA GLU A 391 -7.01 13.86 -5.85
C GLU A 391 -5.60 14.22 -5.36
N SER A 392 -4.57 14.00 -6.18
CA SER A 392 -3.17 14.29 -5.84
C SER A 392 -2.69 15.68 -6.26
N VAL A 393 -3.55 16.55 -6.79
CA VAL A 393 -3.11 17.86 -7.30
C VAL A 393 -2.93 18.88 -6.19
N PHE A 394 -3.86 18.94 -5.25
CA PHE A 394 -3.85 19.91 -4.15
C PHE A 394 -3.95 19.22 -2.79
N SER A 395 -3.16 19.71 -1.82
CA SER A 395 -3.32 19.27 -0.43
C SER A 395 -4.74 19.57 0.08
N LYS A 396 -5.22 18.74 1.02
CA LYS A 396 -6.55 18.93 1.64
C LYS A 396 -6.74 20.37 2.15
N GLY A 397 -7.81 21.03 1.68
CA GLY A 397 -8.14 22.42 2.06
C GLY A 397 -7.21 23.48 1.47
N LYS A 398 -6.39 23.12 0.47
CA LYS A 398 -5.51 24.02 -0.28
C LYS A 398 -5.94 24.18 -1.75
N THR A 399 -7.09 23.63 -2.13
CA THR A 399 -7.67 23.82 -3.47
C THR A 399 -7.91 25.31 -3.72
N PRO A 400 -7.35 25.87 -4.81
CA PRO A 400 -7.51 27.30 -5.12
C PRO A 400 -8.95 27.66 -5.45
N ILE A 401 -9.38 28.89 -5.09
CA ILE A 401 -10.75 29.35 -5.30
C ILE A 401 -11.08 29.43 -6.80
N GLU A 402 -10.09 29.66 -7.66
CA GLU A 402 -10.21 29.73 -9.11
C GLU A 402 -10.75 28.42 -9.72
N LEU A 403 -10.62 27.30 -9.00
CA LEU A 403 -11.08 25.98 -9.44
C LEU A 403 -12.57 25.74 -9.14
N SER A 404 -13.17 26.57 -8.26
CA SER A 404 -14.53 26.39 -7.75
C SER A 404 -15.57 26.18 -8.86
N THR A 405 -15.57 27.06 -9.86
CA THR A 405 -16.53 27.01 -10.96
C THR A 405 -16.28 25.82 -11.88
N ALA A 406 -15.02 25.45 -12.13
CA ALA A 406 -14.70 24.28 -12.93
C ALA A 406 -15.16 22.98 -12.24
N TYR A 407 -14.95 22.88 -10.93
CA TYR A 407 -15.38 21.74 -10.12
C TYR A 407 -16.91 21.64 -10.12
N ALA A 408 -17.62 22.76 -9.91
CA ALA A 408 -19.07 22.78 -9.93
C ALA A 408 -19.65 22.37 -11.29
N ARG A 409 -19.06 22.85 -12.40
CA ARG A 409 -19.46 22.43 -13.75
C ARG A 409 -19.23 20.95 -13.98
N ARG A 410 -18.07 20.42 -13.56
CA ARG A 410 -17.75 19.00 -13.69
C ARG A 410 -18.72 18.11 -12.93
N ILE A 411 -19.11 18.51 -11.72
CA ILE A 411 -20.13 17.78 -10.94
C ILE A 411 -21.45 17.69 -11.72
N ALA A 412 -21.81 18.75 -12.44
CA ALA A 412 -23.05 18.83 -13.20
C ALA A 412 -23.02 18.08 -14.55
N PHE A 413 -21.88 17.53 -15.00
CA PHE A 413 -21.83 16.72 -16.21
C PHE A 413 -22.58 15.39 -16.03
N ASP A 414 -23.31 14.99 -17.07
CA ASP A 414 -24.14 13.78 -17.04
C ASP A 414 -23.29 12.50 -16.92
N ASP A 415 -22.08 12.52 -17.46
CA ASP A 415 -21.12 11.42 -17.47
C ASP A 415 -20.13 11.43 -16.30
N ALA A 416 -20.24 12.40 -15.37
CA ALA A 416 -19.43 12.41 -14.16
C ALA A 416 -19.82 11.26 -13.22
N THR A 417 -18.83 10.50 -12.77
CA THR A 417 -19.03 9.39 -11.83
C THR A 417 -19.37 9.88 -10.43
N GLU A 418 -20.03 9.04 -9.62
CA GLU A 418 -20.33 9.36 -8.20
C GLU A 418 -19.05 9.67 -7.41
N LYS A 419 -17.96 8.93 -7.68
CA LYS A 419 -16.66 9.16 -7.05
C LYS A 419 -16.10 10.53 -7.41
N GLU A 420 -16.15 10.92 -8.68
CA GLU A 420 -15.73 12.27 -9.11
C GLU A 420 -16.57 13.35 -8.41
N ARG A 421 -17.90 13.19 -8.39
CA ARG A 421 -18.80 14.18 -7.78
C ARG A 421 -18.54 14.36 -6.28
N SER A 422 -18.41 13.26 -5.53
CA SER A 422 -18.14 13.31 -4.08
C SER A 422 -16.77 13.94 -3.79
N LEU A 423 -15.73 13.58 -4.56
CA LEU A 423 -14.39 14.14 -4.40
C LEU A 423 -14.37 15.66 -4.63
N LEU A 424 -14.92 16.14 -5.75
CA LEU A 424 -14.93 17.56 -6.07
C LEU A 424 -15.82 18.35 -5.09
N ALA A 425 -16.95 17.77 -4.64
CA ALA A 425 -17.83 18.38 -3.66
C ALA A 425 -17.17 18.55 -2.29
N LYS A 426 -16.34 17.58 -1.89
CA LYS A 426 -15.51 17.67 -0.67
C LYS A 426 -14.50 18.80 -0.76
N ASP A 427 -13.86 19.00 -1.91
CA ASP A 427 -12.91 20.11 -2.07
C ASP A 427 -13.62 21.47 -2.03
N LEU A 428 -14.79 21.58 -2.68
CA LEU A 428 -15.63 22.77 -2.61
C LEU A 428 -16.09 23.06 -1.16
N SER A 429 -16.42 22.03 -0.38
CA SER A 429 -16.86 22.19 1.01
C SER A 429 -15.75 22.67 1.95
N LEU A 430 -14.48 22.49 1.57
CA LEU A 430 -13.32 22.91 2.35
C LEU A 430 -12.83 24.32 1.99
N MET A 431 -13.42 24.99 1.00
CA MET A 431 -13.09 26.36 0.66
C MET A 431 -13.46 27.35 1.79
N PRO A 432 -12.82 28.53 1.85
CA PRO A 432 -13.09 29.53 2.89
C PRO A 432 -14.58 29.92 2.96
N PRO A 433 -15.15 30.15 4.16
CA PRO A 433 -16.51 30.67 4.30
C PRO A 433 -16.73 31.97 3.52
N GLY A 434 -17.91 32.12 2.94
CA GLY A 434 -18.30 33.26 2.09
C GLY A 434 -17.82 33.18 0.64
N THR A 435 -17.05 32.14 0.26
CA THR A 435 -16.61 31.92 -1.13
C THR A 435 -17.81 31.86 -2.09
N PHE A 436 -18.92 31.25 -1.65
CA PHE A 436 -20.10 31.02 -2.49
C PHE A 436 -21.24 32.00 -2.22
N ALA A 437 -21.00 33.15 -1.59
CA ALA A 437 -22.03 34.15 -1.32
C ALA A 437 -22.69 34.71 -2.60
N LYS A 438 -21.97 34.68 -3.73
CA LYS A 438 -22.46 34.99 -5.08
C LYS A 438 -22.24 33.78 -5.99
N PRO A 439 -23.08 32.74 -5.89
CA PRO A 439 -22.83 31.48 -6.58
C PRO A 439 -23.06 31.63 -8.10
N ASP A 440 -22.14 31.09 -8.89
CA ASP A 440 -22.37 30.84 -10.33
C ASP A 440 -23.54 29.83 -10.51
N PRO A 441 -24.29 29.88 -11.63
CA PRO A 441 -25.36 28.92 -11.94
C PRO A 441 -24.99 27.45 -11.74
N ALA A 442 -23.74 27.05 -11.99
CA ALA A 442 -23.29 25.68 -11.77
C ALA A 442 -23.34 25.26 -10.29
N HIS A 443 -23.00 26.15 -9.35
CA HIS A 443 -23.09 25.87 -7.92
C HIS A 443 -24.55 25.75 -7.48
N LEU A 444 -25.40 26.66 -7.96
CA LEU A 444 -26.84 26.63 -7.66
C LEU A 444 -27.48 25.34 -8.16
N ALA A 445 -27.11 24.89 -9.36
CA ALA A 445 -27.64 23.65 -9.94
C ALA A 445 -27.40 22.44 -9.02
N ILE A 446 -26.22 22.35 -8.38
CA ILE A 446 -25.91 21.27 -7.43
C ILE A 446 -26.89 21.31 -6.25
N TRP A 447 -27.11 22.48 -5.63
CA TRP A 447 -27.99 22.59 -4.47
C TRP A 447 -29.48 22.41 -4.77
N THR A 448 -29.90 22.66 -6.01
CA THR A 448 -31.33 22.57 -6.39
C THR A 448 -31.73 21.23 -6.99
N ARG A 449 -30.78 20.40 -7.43
CA ARG A 449 -31.04 19.14 -8.14
C ARG A 449 -30.72 17.93 -7.25
N PRO A 450 -31.73 17.16 -6.80
CA PRO A 450 -31.52 16.00 -5.93
C PRO A 450 -30.50 14.99 -6.44
N GLU A 451 -30.52 14.69 -7.73
CA GLU A 451 -29.59 13.77 -8.36
C GLU A 451 -28.12 14.21 -8.26
N LEU A 452 -27.86 15.52 -8.11
CA LEU A 452 -26.51 16.06 -7.95
C LEU A 452 -26.08 16.12 -6.49
N TYR A 453 -26.88 16.75 -5.61
CA TYR A 453 -26.47 16.87 -4.20
C TYR A 453 -26.49 15.55 -3.44
N GLU A 454 -27.18 14.52 -3.93
CA GLU A 454 -27.04 13.15 -3.38
C GLU A 454 -25.59 12.65 -3.45
N GLN A 455 -24.91 12.95 -4.55
CA GLN A 455 -23.53 12.51 -4.82
C GLN A 455 -22.51 13.59 -4.46
N ALA A 456 -22.96 14.82 -4.21
CA ALA A 456 -22.16 15.98 -3.82
C ALA A 456 -22.54 16.52 -2.42
N GLY A 457 -23.01 15.64 -1.52
CA GLY A 457 -23.68 16.02 -0.28
C GLY A 457 -22.87 16.95 0.64
N LEU A 458 -21.55 16.78 0.70
CA LEU A 458 -20.69 17.64 1.50
C LEU A 458 -20.73 19.12 1.07
N PHE A 459 -21.01 19.41 -0.21
CA PHE A 459 -21.11 20.77 -0.71
C PHE A 459 -22.36 21.51 -0.19
N LEU A 460 -23.36 20.79 0.35
CA LEU A 460 -24.51 21.42 1.03
C LEU A 460 -24.09 22.27 2.23
N SER A 461 -22.93 21.99 2.85
CA SER A 461 -22.35 22.81 3.92
C SER A 461 -22.16 24.28 3.53
N ARG A 462 -21.96 24.55 2.23
CA ARG A 462 -21.74 25.88 1.68
C ARG A 462 -23.02 26.66 1.38
N LEU A 463 -24.20 26.06 1.58
CA LEU A 463 -25.46 26.82 1.57
C LEU A 463 -25.47 27.95 2.61
N ALA A 464 -24.71 27.80 3.69
CA ALA A 464 -24.54 28.83 4.72
C ALA A 464 -23.76 30.07 4.25
N ASP A 465 -23.10 30.03 3.10
CA ASP A 465 -22.48 31.21 2.49
C ASP A 465 -23.54 32.16 1.88
N LEU A 466 -24.75 31.65 1.61
CA LEU A 466 -25.89 32.46 1.16
C LEU A 466 -26.55 33.19 2.34
N ASP A 467 -27.37 34.19 2.03
CA ASP A 467 -28.26 34.76 3.04
C ASP A 467 -29.28 33.71 3.52
N ALA A 468 -29.70 33.81 4.78
CA ALA A 468 -30.61 32.86 5.40
C ALA A 468 -31.95 32.72 4.64
N GLY A 469 -32.43 33.80 3.99
CA GLY A 469 -33.66 33.77 3.21
C GLY A 469 -33.58 32.83 2.00
N ARG A 470 -32.40 32.74 1.38
CA ARG A 470 -32.13 31.81 0.27
C ARG A 470 -31.67 30.43 0.73
N ALA A 471 -30.88 30.35 1.80
CA ALA A 471 -30.31 29.10 2.28
C ALA A 471 -31.36 28.17 2.90
N MET A 472 -32.26 28.72 3.71
CA MET A 472 -33.17 27.92 4.53
C MET A 472 -34.17 27.07 3.74
N PRO A 473 -34.82 27.55 2.67
CA PRO A 473 -35.69 26.71 1.84
C PRO A 473 -34.94 25.50 1.26
N LEU A 474 -33.74 25.73 0.70
CA LEU A 474 -32.91 24.68 0.10
C LEU A 474 -32.45 23.65 1.13
N LEU A 475 -32.07 24.09 2.34
CA LEU A 475 -31.70 23.18 3.43
C LEU A 475 -32.89 22.35 3.91
N SER A 476 -34.08 22.96 4.02
CA SER A 476 -35.28 22.24 4.44
C SER A 476 -35.69 21.18 3.42
N ASP A 477 -35.62 21.50 2.13
CA ASP A 477 -35.88 20.58 1.03
C ASP A 477 -34.88 19.42 1.02
N ALA A 478 -33.58 19.71 1.16
CA ALA A 478 -32.53 18.69 1.24
C ALA A 478 -32.71 17.79 2.48
N LEU A 479 -33.13 18.35 3.62
CA LEU A 479 -33.42 17.61 4.84
C LEU A 479 -34.62 16.65 4.68
N ASP A 480 -35.66 17.09 3.97
CA ASP A 480 -36.79 16.22 3.63
C ASP A 480 -36.36 15.11 2.67
N HIS A 481 -35.53 15.45 1.68
CA HIS A 481 -35.01 14.50 0.71
C HIS A 481 -34.19 13.38 1.35
N VAL A 482 -33.38 13.67 2.38
CA VAL A 482 -32.63 12.65 3.14
C VAL A 482 -33.55 11.55 3.68
N SER A 483 -34.78 11.89 4.05
CA SER A 483 -35.75 10.93 4.58
C SER A 483 -36.28 9.95 3.52
N THR A 484 -36.11 10.26 2.23
CA THR A 484 -36.53 9.40 1.11
C THR A 484 -35.54 8.28 0.80
N LYS A 485 -34.29 8.36 1.27
CA LYS A 485 -33.24 7.38 0.96
C LYS A 485 -33.35 6.17 1.87
N GLU A 486 -33.02 4.98 1.38
CA GLU A 486 -33.21 3.73 2.14
C GLU A 486 -32.07 3.47 3.13
N THR A 487 -30.82 3.69 2.71
CA THR A 487 -29.63 3.28 3.47
C THR A 487 -28.90 4.47 4.10
N TRP A 488 -28.24 4.24 5.25
CA TRP A 488 -27.40 5.27 5.87
C TRP A 488 -26.23 5.70 4.97
N SER A 489 -25.66 4.78 4.18
CA SER A 489 -24.57 5.07 3.25
C SER A 489 -24.94 6.19 2.28
N GLN A 490 -26.16 6.15 1.73
CA GLN A 490 -26.69 7.17 0.82
C GLN A 490 -26.96 8.51 1.52
N ARG A 491 -27.27 8.49 2.82
CA ARG A 491 -27.64 9.69 3.59
C ARG A 491 -26.44 10.43 4.16
N ARG A 492 -25.37 9.69 4.52
CA ARG A 492 -24.29 10.16 5.40
C ARG A 492 -23.70 11.50 4.98
N GLU A 493 -23.29 11.65 3.73
CA GLU A 493 -22.59 12.86 3.25
C GLU A 493 -23.54 14.06 3.12
N MET A 494 -24.79 13.84 2.70
CA MET A 494 -25.82 14.89 2.71
C MET A 494 -26.12 15.37 4.12
N VAL A 495 -26.32 14.43 5.07
CA VAL A 495 -26.58 14.74 6.48
C VAL A 495 -25.44 15.56 7.08
N GLU A 496 -24.19 15.19 6.79
CA GLU A 496 -23.01 15.93 7.22
C GLU A 496 -23.00 17.36 6.65
N GLY A 497 -23.21 17.51 5.34
CA GLY A 497 -23.27 18.83 4.69
C GLY A 497 -24.41 19.71 5.24
N ILE A 498 -25.62 19.17 5.36
CA ILE A 498 -26.81 19.88 5.88
C ILE A 498 -26.58 20.33 7.32
N ARG A 499 -26.06 19.43 8.18
CA ARG A 499 -25.75 19.73 9.58
C ARG A 499 -24.75 20.88 9.69
N ASP A 500 -23.69 20.83 8.89
CA ASP A 500 -22.62 21.82 8.94
C ASP A 500 -23.09 23.20 8.41
N ALA A 501 -24.01 23.21 7.43
CA ALA A 501 -24.68 24.43 6.98
C ALA A 501 -25.55 25.05 8.09
N TYR A 502 -26.41 24.26 8.73
CA TYR A 502 -27.24 24.73 9.85
C TYR A 502 -26.39 25.27 11.02
N ALA A 503 -25.29 24.58 11.33
CA ALA A 503 -24.35 25.02 12.36
C ALA A 503 -23.71 26.38 12.01
N SER A 504 -23.44 26.62 10.73
CA SER A 504 -22.78 27.84 10.23
C SER A 504 -23.74 29.02 10.12
N LEU A 505 -25.00 28.80 9.73
CA LEU A 505 -26.07 29.81 9.78
C LEU A 505 -26.40 30.25 11.22
N GLY A 506 -26.18 29.37 12.19
CA GLY A 506 -26.36 29.67 13.60
C GLY A 506 -27.80 30.08 13.93
N PRO A 507 -28.04 31.13 14.73
CA PRO A 507 -29.38 31.54 15.17
C PRO A 507 -30.38 31.82 14.04
N ALA A 508 -29.92 32.18 12.83
CA ALA A 508 -30.78 32.42 11.68
C ALA A 508 -31.54 31.15 11.25
N ALA A 509 -31.03 29.96 11.56
CA ALA A 509 -31.66 28.70 11.22
C ALA A 509 -32.62 28.14 12.29
N LYS A 510 -32.86 28.87 13.39
CA LYS A 510 -33.63 28.39 14.54
C LYS A 510 -35.03 27.88 14.19
N GLN A 511 -35.65 28.37 13.11
CA GLN A 511 -36.97 27.93 12.67
C GLN A 511 -37.07 26.41 12.39
N ASP A 512 -35.99 25.76 11.95
CA ASP A 512 -35.99 24.31 11.65
C ASP A 512 -35.66 23.44 12.88
N SER A 513 -35.38 24.04 14.04
CA SER A 513 -34.89 23.30 15.22
C SER A 513 -35.88 22.27 15.74
N ALA A 514 -37.18 22.54 15.64
CA ALA A 514 -38.24 21.62 16.06
C ALA A 514 -38.28 20.38 15.15
N LYS A 515 -38.23 20.59 13.82
CA LYS A 515 -38.17 19.52 12.81
C LYS A 515 -36.95 18.61 13.05
N ILE A 516 -35.76 19.21 13.18
CA ILE A 516 -34.52 18.47 13.44
C ILE A 516 -34.59 17.69 14.75
N SER A 517 -35.12 18.30 15.82
CA SER A 517 -35.27 17.61 17.12
C SER A 517 -36.17 16.37 17.02
N THR A 518 -37.27 16.45 16.27
CA THR A 518 -38.15 15.30 16.01
C THR A 518 -37.42 14.22 15.22
N LEU A 519 -36.67 14.58 14.16
CA LEU A 519 -35.93 13.62 13.33
C LEU A 519 -34.80 12.90 14.11
N ILE A 520 -34.15 13.56 15.06
CA ILE A 520 -33.15 12.94 15.95
C ILE A 520 -33.80 11.84 16.83
N LEU A 521 -35.02 12.09 17.31
CA LEU A 521 -35.72 11.18 18.24
C LEU A 521 -36.45 10.02 17.55
N GLN A 522 -36.64 10.10 16.24
CA GLN A 522 -37.28 9.05 15.44
C GLN A 522 -36.49 7.73 15.44
N ARG A 523 -37.21 6.60 15.39
CA ARG A 523 -36.62 5.25 15.31
C ARG A 523 -37.24 4.45 14.15
N PRO A 524 -36.46 4.10 13.10
CA PRO A 524 -35.10 4.56 12.81
C PRO A 524 -35.04 6.06 12.48
N SER A 525 -33.92 6.73 12.78
CA SER A 525 -33.73 8.15 12.47
C SER A 525 -33.23 8.30 11.03
N PRO A 526 -33.78 9.24 10.23
CA PRO A 526 -33.27 9.50 8.89
C PRO A 526 -31.91 10.22 8.91
N ILE A 527 -31.62 10.97 9.97
CA ILE A 527 -30.46 11.88 10.06
C ILE A 527 -29.39 11.43 11.07
N THR A 528 -29.54 10.27 11.68
CA THR A 528 -28.53 9.69 12.59
C THR A 528 -28.41 8.18 12.43
N SER A 529 -27.18 7.66 12.50
CA SER A 529 -26.90 6.21 12.56
C SER A 529 -26.44 5.74 13.94
N GLY A 530 -25.83 6.62 14.71
CA GLY A 530 -25.21 6.27 15.99
C GLY A 530 -25.08 7.44 16.95
N PHE A 531 -24.46 7.16 18.10
CA PHE A 531 -24.30 8.14 19.18
C PHE A 531 -23.54 9.40 18.73
N ASN A 532 -22.49 9.25 17.91
CA ASN A 532 -21.69 10.38 17.44
C ASN A 532 -22.50 11.36 16.59
N ASP A 533 -23.37 10.86 15.71
CA ASP A 533 -24.24 11.70 14.88
C ASP A 533 -25.24 12.47 15.73
N VAL A 534 -25.84 11.80 16.72
CA VAL A 534 -26.75 12.44 17.68
C VAL A 534 -26.05 13.58 18.43
N GLN A 535 -24.80 13.37 18.85
CA GLN A 535 -24.03 14.42 19.53
C GLN A 535 -23.68 15.59 18.61
N ALA A 536 -23.33 15.30 17.35
CA ALA A 536 -23.05 16.34 16.36
C ALA A 536 -24.30 17.21 16.08
N TRP A 537 -25.48 16.58 15.96
CA TRP A 537 -26.73 17.30 15.79
C TRP A 537 -27.15 18.11 17.03
N ARG A 538 -26.93 17.60 18.25
CA ARG A 538 -27.19 18.38 19.47
C ARG A 538 -26.30 19.63 19.55
N LEU A 539 -25.02 19.51 19.19
CA LEU A 539 -24.13 20.66 19.12
C LEU A 539 -24.62 21.66 18.05
N THR A 540 -25.11 21.16 16.92
CA THR A 540 -25.69 21.97 15.84
C THR A 540 -26.92 22.73 16.31
N LEU A 541 -27.88 22.07 16.96
CA LEU A 541 -29.06 22.72 17.55
C LEU A 541 -28.67 23.82 18.55
N ALA A 542 -27.65 23.57 19.37
CA ALA A 542 -27.16 24.58 20.30
C ALA A 542 -26.54 25.79 19.58
N ARG A 543 -25.79 25.57 18.48
CA ARG A 543 -25.28 26.65 17.60
C ARG A 543 -26.41 27.42 16.91
N MET A 544 -27.53 26.76 16.63
CA MET A 544 -28.75 27.38 16.10
C MET A 544 -29.52 28.21 17.14
N GLY A 545 -29.04 28.31 18.39
CA GLY A 545 -29.68 29.08 19.45
C GLY A 545 -30.80 28.35 20.19
N VAL A 546 -30.80 27.01 20.16
CA VAL A 546 -31.57 26.17 21.09
C VAL A 546 -30.83 26.13 22.44
N SER A 547 -31.55 26.32 23.54
CA SER A 547 -30.93 26.20 24.87
C SER A 547 -30.36 24.79 25.07
N VAL A 548 -29.20 24.68 25.72
CA VAL A 548 -28.61 23.38 26.08
C VAL A 548 -29.58 22.55 26.93
N ASP A 549 -30.47 23.22 27.67
CA ASP A 549 -31.46 22.56 28.50
C ASP A 549 -32.64 21.98 27.72
N ASP A 550 -32.90 22.49 26.52
CA ASP A 550 -34.01 22.10 25.63
C ASP A 550 -33.57 21.10 24.53
N LEU A 551 -32.34 20.61 24.58
CA LEU A 551 -31.81 19.66 23.60
C LEU A 551 -32.53 18.30 23.66
N PRO A 552 -32.72 17.61 22.51
CA PRO A 552 -33.45 16.35 22.46
C PRO A 552 -32.67 15.19 23.11
N PHE A 553 -33.29 14.50 24.07
CA PHE A 553 -32.79 13.28 24.69
C PHE A 553 -33.80 12.14 24.54
N PHE A 554 -33.31 10.92 24.35
CA PHE A 554 -34.20 9.75 24.27
C PHE A 554 -34.84 9.50 25.65
N PRO A 555 -36.11 9.04 25.71
CA PRO A 555 -36.83 8.86 26.97
C PRO A 555 -36.13 7.97 28.01
N HIS A 556 -35.29 7.03 27.57
CA HIS A 556 -34.57 6.09 28.43
C HIS A 556 -33.16 6.57 28.83
N SER A 557 -32.79 7.81 28.51
CA SER A 557 -31.46 8.35 28.86
C SER A 557 -31.40 8.62 30.36
N SER A 558 -30.35 8.18 31.04
CA SER A 558 -30.19 8.46 32.48
C SER A 558 -29.86 9.93 32.74
N GLN A 559 -30.27 10.46 33.90
CA GLN A 559 -29.99 11.85 34.27
C GLN A 559 -28.49 12.17 34.28
N GLN A 560 -27.65 11.20 34.71
CA GLN A 560 -26.20 11.33 34.71
C GLN A 560 -25.65 11.49 33.28
N GLN A 561 -26.17 10.72 32.32
CA GLN A 561 -25.77 10.81 30.91
C GLN A 561 -26.21 12.13 30.28
N ILE A 562 -27.42 12.59 30.59
CA ILE A 562 -27.95 13.89 30.13
C ILE A 562 -27.04 15.01 30.63
N ASN A 563 -26.77 15.06 31.94
CA ASN A 563 -25.93 16.10 32.54
C ASN A 563 -24.51 16.12 31.94
N ARG A 564 -23.88 14.94 31.79
CA ARG A 564 -22.56 14.82 31.16
C ARG A 564 -22.56 15.35 29.73
N THR A 565 -23.58 15.01 28.95
CA THR A 565 -23.72 15.47 27.56
C THR A 565 -23.89 16.99 27.50
N LYS A 566 -24.75 17.56 28.35
CA LYS A 566 -24.96 19.02 28.44
C LYS A 566 -23.65 19.74 28.76
N THR A 567 -22.87 19.26 29.72
CA THR A 567 -21.55 19.82 30.05
C THR A 567 -20.61 19.77 28.84
N GLN A 568 -20.50 18.62 28.17
CA GLN A 568 -19.64 18.47 26.99
C GLN A 568 -20.02 19.44 25.86
N ILE A 569 -21.31 19.69 25.64
CA ILE A 569 -21.78 20.65 24.64
C ILE A 569 -21.43 22.08 25.05
N ARG A 570 -21.64 22.46 26.32
CA ARG A 570 -21.23 23.79 26.84
C ARG A 570 -19.73 24.02 26.65
N ASP A 571 -18.90 23.05 27.03
CA ASP A 571 -17.44 23.15 26.90
C ASP A 571 -16.98 23.26 25.44
N ARG A 572 -17.72 22.64 24.50
CA ARG A 572 -17.43 22.75 23.06
C ARG A 572 -17.86 24.10 22.50
N LEU A 573 -19.04 24.60 22.89
CA LEU A 573 -19.50 25.93 22.46
C LEU A 573 -18.56 27.04 22.93
N GLN A 574 -18.09 26.97 24.18
CA GLN A 574 -17.12 27.92 24.71
C GLN A 574 -15.79 27.92 23.93
N ARG A 575 -15.29 26.73 23.56
CA ARG A 575 -14.09 26.62 22.72
C ARG A 575 -14.28 27.23 21.35
N ILE A 576 -15.39 26.94 20.68
CA ILE A 576 -15.71 27.51 19.37
C ILE A 576 -15.81 29.04 19.45
N GLN A 577 -16.45 29.57 20.51
CA GLN A 577 -16.53 31.02 20.75
C GLN A 577 -15.17 31.68 21.03
N ALA A 578 -14.17 30.92 21.49
CA ALA A 578 -12.83 31.43 21.73
C ALA A 578 -11.92 31.37 20.48
N GLU A 579 -12.33 30.61 19.45
CA GLU A 579 -11.60 30.45 18.18
C GLU A 579 -12.12 31.42 17.08
N ILE A 580 -13.31 32.01 17.26
CA ILE A 580 -13.91 33.07 16.44
C ILE A 580 -13.49 34.42 17.00
#